data_AF-W4G1E6-F1
#
_entry.id   AF-W4G1E6-F1
#
_cell.length_a   1.000
_cell.length_b   1.000
_cell.length_c   1.000
_cell.angle_alpha   90.00
_cell.angle_beta   90.00
_cell.angle_gamma   90.00
#
_symmetry.space_group_name_H-M   'P 1'
#
loop_
_entity.id
_entity.type
_entity.pdbx_description
1 polymer ?
#
loop_
_entity_poly.entity_id
_entity_poly.type
_entity_poly.pdbx_seq_one_letter_code
_entity_poly.pdbx_strand_id
1 'polypeptide(L)'
;MILSEEVRAVLPTKKPIGGVLTADELRTNDRIASDRVIVENFFGRLKTLWSVCSDIYAWKRQNYDMLFQTCLALTNVHVRIHKLRAEDGDANTQYVNRLISIGSKIVKNKKAASRTYRSKRKVRLSLAMAAESAFTAADPGGSDTEIGSHSESDSGRLFY
;
A
#
# COMPACT_ATOMS: atom_id res chain seq x y z
N MET A 1 -11.54 4.28 33.82
CA MET A 1 -12.72 5.16 33.81
C MET A 1 -12.41 6.34 32.91
N ILE A 2 -13.09 6.42 31.74
CA ILE A 2 -13.35 7.59 30.87
C ILE A 2 -12.07 8.19 30.23
N LEU A 3 -11.91 8.25 28.90
CA LEU A 3 -12.80 8.83 27.89
C LEU A 3 -12.81 7.98 26.60
N SER A 4 -13.98 7.49 26.19
CA SER A 4 -14.29 7.27 24.78
C SER A 4 -14.59 8.62 24.14
N GLU A 5 -13.62 9.52 24.16
CA GLU A 5 -13.70 10.73 23.34
C GLU A 5 -13.47 10.29 21.91
N GLU A 6 -14.45 10.53 21.05
CA GLU A 6 -14.31 10.31 19.62
C GLU A 6 -13.19 11.23 19.12
N VAL A 7 -11.98 10.68 19.00
CA VAL A 7 -10.80 11.43 18.56
C VAL A 7 -11.02 11.84 17.11
N ARG A 8 -11.50 13.07 16.91
CA ARG A 8 -11.68 13.65 15.58
C ARG A 8 -10.33 14.04 15.01
N ALA A 9 -9.92 13.38 13.92
CA ALA A 9 -8.69 13.73 13.21
C ALA A 9 -8.80 15.14 12.61
N VAL A 10 -7.80 15.99 12.88
CA VAL A 10 -7.65 17.29 12.22
C VAL A 10 -6.86 17.05 10.93
N LEU A 11 -7.56 17.07 9.80
CA LEU A 11 -6.97 16.81 8.49
C LEU A 11 -7.04 18.07 7.63
N PRO A 12 -5.99 18.39 6.85
CA PRO A 12 -6.05 19.46 5.88
C PRO A 12 -7.07 19.13 4.79
N THR A 13 -7.78 20.16 4.33
CA THR A 13 -8.73 20.07 3.22
C THR A 13 -7.99 19.74 1.94
N LYS A 14 -8.39 18.65 1.28
CA LYS A 14 -7.80 18.24 0.00
C LYS A 14 -8.34 19.11 -1.13
N LYS A 15 -7.45 19.47 -2.05
CA LYS A 15 -7.82 20.18 -3.28
C LYS A 15 -8.85 19.35 -4.08
N PRO A 16 -9.98 19.95 -4.51
CA PRO A 16 -10.96 19.25 -5.36
C PRO A 16 -10.41 18.98 -6.76
N ILE A 17 -10.93 17.94 -7.42
CA ILE A 17 -10.52 17.57 -8.79
C ILE A 17 -10.85 18.73 -9.74
N GLY A 18 -9.83 19.28 -10.42
CA GLY A 18 -9.99 20.38 -11.38
C GLY A 18 -10.29 21.76 -10.76
N GLY A 19 -10.41 21.86 -9.43
CA GLY A 19 -10.70 23.12 -8.74
C GLY A 19 -9.49 23.69 -7.99
N VAL A 20 -9.70 24.78 -7.25
CA VAL A 20 -8.71 25.41 -6.37
C VAL A 20 -9.30 25.51 -4.96
N LEU A 21 -8.46 25.43 -3.94
CA LEU A 21 -8.88 25.71 -2.57
C LEU A 21 -9.25 27.19 -2.44
N THR A 22 -10.29 27.47 -1.67
CA THR A 22 -10.61 28.84 -1.27
C THR A 22 -9.49 29.43 -0.41
N ALA A 23 -9.43 30.75 -0.32
CA ALA A 23 -8.45 31.44 0.52
C ALA A 23 -8.56 31.00 2.00
N ASP A 24 -9.77 30.72 2.49
CA ASP A 24 -10.03 30.31 3.86
C ASP A 24 -9.57 28.88 4.14
N GLU A 25 -9.80 27.97 3.20
CA GLU A 25 -9.29 26.60 3.28
C GLU A 25 -7.75 26.57 3.24
N LEU A 26 -7.14 27.43 2.42
CA LEU A 26 -5.68 27.53 2.36
C LEU A 26 -5.11 28.01 3.70
N ARG A 27 -5.65 29.08 4.28
CA ARG A 27 -5.22 29.55 5.61
C ARG A 27 -5.40 28.48 6.69
N THR A 28 -6.49 27.71 6.62
CA THR A 28 -6.73 26.61 7.55
C THR A 28 -5.69 25.51 7.40
N ASN A 29 -5.37 25.13 6.16
CA ASN A 29 -4.33 24.15 5.86
C ASN A 29 -2.95 24.63 6.29
N ASP A 30 -2.62 25.91 6.10
CA ASP A 30 -1.34 26.50 6.51
C ASP A 30 -1.19 26.46 8.03
N ARG A 31 -2.26 26.77 8.78
CA ARG A 31 -2.26 26.63 10.24
C ARG A 31 -2.04 25.19 10.67
N ILE A 32 -2.76 24.24 10.06
CA ILE A 32 -2.59 22.80 10.33
C ILE A 32 -1.15 22.36 10.00
N ALA A 33 -0.60 22.82 8.89
CA ALA A 33 0.77 22.51 8.49
C ALA A 33 1.78 23.06 9.49
N SER A 34 1.59 24.29 9.96
CA SER A 34 2.44 24.92 10.97
C SER A 34 2.44 24.14 12.28
N ASP A 35 1.28 23.75 12.80
CA ASP A 35 1.16 22.92 14.01
C ASP A 35 1.82 21.54 13.83
N ARG A 36 1.70 20.97 12.62
CA ARG A 36 2.22 19.64 12.29
C ARG A 36 3.74 19.56 12.26
N VAL A 37 4.45 20.67 12.02
CA VAL A 37 5.93 20.69 11.97
C VAL A 37 6.55 20.09 13.23
N ILE A 38 5.99 20.35 14.41
CA ILE A 38 6.50 19.81 15.68
C ILE A 38 6.41 18.28 15.70
N VAL A 39 5.29 17.74 15.22
CA VAL A 39 5.05 16.30 15.14
C VAL A 39 6.01 15.66 14.14
N GLU A 40 6.20 16.27 12.97
CA GLU A 40 7.11 15.77 11.95
C GLU A 40 8.56 15.76 12.42
N ASN A 41 9.01 16.83 13.07
CA ASN A 41 10.35 16.91 13.65
C ASN A 41 10.52 15.85 14.74
N PHE A 42 9.55 15.68 15.63
CA PHE A 42 9.61 14.64 16.66
C PHE A 42 9.76 13.24 16.05
N PHE A 43 8.93 12.92 15.06
CA PHE A 43 8.98 11.63 14.38
C PHE A 43 10.22 11.43 13.52
N GLY A 44 10.80 12.49 12.99
CA GLY A 44 12.09 12.43 12.30
C GLY A 44 13.19 12.03 13.25
N ARG A 45 13.27 12.69 14.41
CA ARG A 45 14.23 12.34 15.45
C ARG A 45 14.05 10.92 15.98
N LEU A 46 12.80 10.51 16.26
CA LEU A 46 12.48 9.16 16.69
C LEU A 46 13.04 8.11 15.70
N LYS A 47 12.85 8.33 14.39
CA LYS A 47 13.32 7.39 13.37
C LYS A 47 14.83 7.44 13.14
N THR A 48 15.46 8.59 13.37
CA THR A 48 16.93 8.71 13.27
C THR A 48 17.63 8.05 14.46
N LEU A 49 17.06 8.17 15.67
CA LEU A 49 17.66 7.61 16.87
C LEU A 49 17.42 6.11 17.03
N TRP A 50 16.25 5.60 16.61
CA TRP A 50 15.83 4.24 16.93
C TRP A 50 15.49 3.43 15.67
N SER A 51 16.34 2.46 15.34
CA SER A 51 16.17 1.59 14.17
C SER A 51 14.87 0.76 14.21
N VAL A 52 14.42 0.39 15.41
CA VAL A 52 13.16 -0.32 15.62
C VAL A 52 11.94 0.49 15.17
N CYS A 53 12.04 1.83 15.18
CA CYS A 53 11.00 2.74 14.71
C CYS A 53 11.21 3.17 13.25
N SER A 54 12.37 2.90 12.65
CA SER A 54 12.73 3.32 11.29
C SER A 54 12.51 2.25 10.22
N ASP A 55 12.32 1.00 10.59
CA ASP A 55 12.16 -0.11 9.65
C ASP A 55 10.99 -1.03 10.03
N ILE A 56 10.71 -1.99 9.16
CA ILE A 56 9.65 -2.98 9.37
C ILE A 56 10.05 -3.86 10.56
N TYR A 57 9.25 -3.81 11.61
CA TYR A 57 9.42 -4.65 12.79
C TYR A 57 9.08 -6.12 12.48
N ALA A 58 10.09 -7.00 12.54
CA ALA A 58 9.98 -8.41 12.14
C ALA A 58 9.52 -9.35 13.27
N TRP A 59 9.47 -8.87 14.51
CA TRP A 59 9.16 -9.69 15.69
C TRP A 59 7.67 -9.66 16.05
N LYS A 60 7.31 -10.39 17.11
CA LYS A 60 5.93 -10.46 17.61
C LYS A 60 5.38 -9.07 17.92
N ARG A 61 4.25 -8.72 17.30
CA ARG A 61 3.56 -7.43 17.43
C ARG A 61 3.31 -7.04 18.89
N GLN A 62 3.01 -8.02 19.75
CA GLN A 62 2.76 -7.80 21.18
C GLN A 62 3.93 -7.12 21.90
N ASN A 63 5.16 -7.32 21.41
CA ASN A 63 6.35 -6.74 22.01
C ASN A 63 6.66 -5.33 21.45
N TYR A 64 6.01 -4.94 20.34
CA TYR A 64 6.31 -3.66 19.69
C TYR A 64 5.85 -2.48 20.54
N ASP A 65 4.67 -2.57 21.17
CA ASP A 65 4.11 -1.45 21.93
C ASP A 65 5.04 -1.01 23.06
N MET A 66 5.63 -1.96 23.79
CA MET A 66 6.62 -1.67 24.85
C MET A 66 7.88 -1.00 24.28
N LEU A 67 8.41 -1.51 23.17
CA LEU A 67 9.60 -0.93 22.52
C LEU A 67 9.31 0.48 21.99
N PHE A 68 8.15 0.66 21.36
CA PHE A 68 7.72 1.95 20.82
C PHE A 68 7.52 2.98 21.93
N GLN A 69 6.82 2.62 23.01
CA GLN A 69 6.66 3.49 24.18
C GLN A 69 8.01 3.86 24.82
N THR A 70 8.94 2.92 24.88
CA THR A 70 10.30 3.19 25.38
C THR A 70 11.03 4.19 24.48
N CYS A 71 10.98 4.00 23.16
CA CYS A 71 11.58 4.92 22.19
C CYS A 71 10.96 6.32 22.27
N LEU A 72 9.63 6.41 22.46
CA LEU A 72 8.94 7.69 22.69
C LEU A 72 9.45 8.38 23.96
N ALA A 73 9.52 7.65 25.08
CA ALA A 73 9.98 8.20 26.35
C ALA A 73 11.43 8.72 26.26
N LEU A 74 12.33 7.93 25.66
CA LEU A 74 13.72 8.33 25.46
C LEU A 74 13.84 9.53 24.50
N THR A 75 13.01 9.58 23.45
CA THR A 75 12.98 10.73 22.53
C THR A 75 12.48 11.99 23.23
N ASN A 76 11.48 11.88 24.11
CA ASN A 76 11.02 13.00 24.93
C ASN A 76 12.14 13.55 25.82
N VAL A 77 12.91 12.68 26.47
CA VAL A 77 14.10 13.10 27.25
C VAL A 77 15.12 13.77 26.35
N HIS A 78 15.42 13.19 25.19
CA HIS A 78 16.35 13.78 24.22
C HIS A 78 15.88 15.16 23.73
N VAL A 79 14.58 15.36 23.51
CA VAL A 79 14.00 16.66 23.11
C VAL A 79 14.12 17.72 24.20
N ARG A 80 14.06 17.30 25.48
CA ARG A 80 14.26 18.22 26.61
C ARG A 80 15.69 18.73 26.67
N ILE A 81 16.67 17.88 26.37
CA ILE A 81 18.10 18.20 26.38
C ILE A 81 18.51 18.92 25.08
N HIS A 82 18.00 18.47 23.94
CA HIS A 82 18.28 18.98 22.62
C HIS A 82 16.98 19.38 21.93
N LYS A 83 16.74 20.68 21.72
CA LYS A 83 15.48 21.16 21.11
C LYS A 83 15.27 20.54 19.71
N LEU A 84 14.01 20.39 19.31
CA LEU A 84 13.65 19.98 17.94
C LEU A 84 14.09 21.06 16.95
N ARG A 85 14.57 20.62 15.78
CA ARG A 85 15.11 21.49 14.73
C ARG A 85 14.57 21.08 13.36
N ALA A 86 14.85 21.90 12.36
CA ALA A 86 14.35 21.70 11.00
C ALA A 86 14.91 20.41 10.36
N GLU A 87 16.17 20.06 10.63
CA GLU A 87 16.79 18.84 10.10
C GLU A 87 16.09 17.56 10.54
N ASP A 88 15.39 17.58 11.68
CA ASP A 88 14.60 16.42 12.10
C ASP A 88 13.41 16.21 11.14
N GLY A 89 12.75 17.28 10.71
CA GLY A 89 11.69 17.24 9.70
C GLY A 89 12.19 16.72 8.36
N ASP A 90 13.41 17.09 7.96
CA ASP A 90 14.06 16.57 6.76
C ASP A 90 14.29 15.06 6.87
N ALA A 91 14.75 14.58 8.04
CA ALA A 91 14.91 13.15 8.30
C ALA A 91 13.58 12.38 8.15
N ASN A 92 12.47 12.93 8.67
CA ASN A 92 11.15 12.34 8.48
C ASN A 92 10.73 12.33 7.00
N THR A 93 11.01 13.41 6.27
CA THR A 93 10.70 13.53 4.84
C THR A 93 11.49 12.50 4.02
N GLN A 94 12.79 12.36 4.27
CA GLN A 94 13.65 11.36 3.64
C GLN A 94 13.13 9.93 3.90
N TYR A 95 12.73 9.65 5.14
CA TYR A 95 12.12 8.37 5.51
C TYR A 95 10.84 8.09 4.72
N VAL A 96 9.91 9.04 4.66
CA VAL A 96 8.65 8.89 3.91
C VAL A 96 8.94 8.67 2.42
N ASN A 97 9.87 9.41 1.84
CA ASN A 97 10.29 9.25 0.44
C ASN A 97 10.88 7.87 0.17
N ARG A 98 11.69 7.33 1.09
CA ARG A 98 12.19 5.95 1.02
C ARG A 98 11.04 4.94 0.99
N LEU A 99 10.03 5.09 1.85
CA LEU A 99 8.87 4.20 1.88
C LEU A 99 8.06 4.26 0.57
N ILE A 100 7.82 5.46 0.03
CA ILE A 100 7.12 5.64 -1.25
C ILE A 100 7.89 4.96 -2.39
N SER A 101 9.22 5.08 -2.38
CA SER A 101 10.09 4.41 -3.35
C SER A 101 10.02 2.89 -3.25
N ILE A 102 10.07 2.34 -2.04
CA ILE A 102 9.91 0.89 -1.79
C ILE A 102 8.54 0.41 -2.28
N GLY A 103 7.46 1.09 -1.90
CA GLY A 103 6.10 0.76 -2.34
C GLY A 103 5.98 0.78 -3.87
N SER A 104 6.55 1.80 -4.51
CA SER A 104 6.58 1.92 -5.97
C SER A 104 7.32 0.76 -6.64
N LYS A 105 8.45 0.32 -6.07
CA LYS A 105 9.21 -0.85 -6.56
C LYS A 105 8.40 -2.14 -6.44
N ILE A 106 7.73 -2.36 -5.31
CA ILE A 106 6.87 -3.53 -5.09
C ILE A 106 5.75 -3.58 -6.14
N VAL A 107 5.07 -2.46 -6.38
CA VAL A 107 4.00 -2.37 -7.39
C VAL A 107 4.53 -2.64 -8.80
N LYS A 108 5.69 -2.07 -9.16
CA LYS A 108 6.35 -2.33 -10.46
C LYS A 108 6.69 -3.81 -10.63
N ASN A 109 7.30 -4.44 -9.63
CA ASN A 109 7.67 -5.85 -9.65
C ASN A 109 6.44 -6.76 -9.79
N LYS A 110 5.37 -6.48 -9.05
CA LYS A 110 4.09 -7.20 -9.16
C LYS A 110 3.53 -7.10 -10.58
N LYS A 111 3.50 -5.89 -11.16
CA LYS A 111 3.04 -5.68 -12.55
C LYS A 111 3.90 -6.45 -13.56
N ALA A 112 5.22 -6.44 -13.41
CA ALA A 112 6.14 -7.18 -14.28
C ALA A 112 5.89 -8.69 -14.19
N ALA A 113 5.80 -9.25 -12.99
CA ALA A 113 5.49 -10.67 -12.76
C ALA A 113 4.15 -11.06 -13.40
N SER A 114 3.11 -10.23 -13.25
CA SER A 114 1.80 -10.48 -13.89
C SER A 114 1.87 -10.42 -15.42
N ARG A 115 2.71 -9.57 -16.03
CA ARG A 115 2.92 -9.54 -17.49
C ARG A 115 3.61 -10.81 -17.96
N THR A 116 4.69 -11.21 -17.29
CA THR A 116 5.43 -12.44 -17.62
C THR A 116 4.53 -13.67 -17.50
N TYR A 117 3.73 -13.75 -16.44
CA TYR A 117 2.75 -14.82 -16.26
C TYR A 117 1.73 -14.88 -17.40
N ARG A 118 1.14 -13.74 -17.78
CA ARG A 118 0.17 -13.67 -18.89
C ARG A 118 0.79 -14.08 -20.22
N SER A 119 2.03 -13.65 -20.50
CA SER A 119 2.75 -14.04 -21.70
C SER A 119 3.00 -15.55 -21.75
N LYS A 120 3.54 -16.14 -20.67
CA LYS A 120 3.76 -17.59 -20.56
C LYS A 120 2.45 -18.38 -20.71
N ARG A 121 1.34 -17.90 -20.13
CA ARG A 121 0.02 -18.52 -20.27
C ARG A 121 -0.48 -18.48 -21.72
N LYS A 122 -0.30 -17.35 -22.42
CA LYS A 122 -0.70 -17.21 -23.83
C LYS A 122 0.04 -18.21 -24.71
N VAL A 123 1.35 -18.39 -24.51
CA VAL A 123 2.16 -19.37 -25.25
C VAL A 123 1.70 -20.80 -24.99
N ARG A 124 1.41 -21.16 -23.73
CA ARG A 124 0.89 -22.51 -23.42
C ARG A 124 -0.46 -22.77 -24.06
N LEU A 125 -1.36 -21.79 -24.04
CA LEU A 125 -2.67 -21.92 -24.65
C LEU A 125 -2.58 -22.04 -26.18
N SER A 126 -1.72 -21.24 -26.83
CA SER A 126 -1.52 -21.34 -28.28
C SER A 126 -0.92 -22.68 -28.69
N LEU A 127 0.02 -23.23 -27.89
CA LEU A 127 0.60 -24.54 -28.16
C LEU A 127 -0.45 -25.66 -27.99
N ALA A 128 -1.29 -25.59 -26.95
CA ALA A 128 -2.38 -26.55 -26.74
C ALA A 128 -3.38 -26.52 -27.91
N MET A 129 -3.79 -25.32 -28.35
CA MET A 129 -4.67 -25.17 -29.52
C MET A 129 -4.04 -25.73 -30.81
N ALA A 130 -2.75 -25.48 -31.04
CA ALA A 130 -2.04 -26.00 -32.20
C ALA A 130 -1.92 -27.54 -32.17
N ALA A 131 -1.71 -28.13 -30.98
CA ALA A 131 -1.67 -29.58 -30.80
C ALA A 131 -3.04 -30.22 -31.06
N GLU A 132 -4.14 -29.61 -30.59
CA GLU A 132 -5.49 -30.10 -30.89
C GLU A 132 -5.82 -30.00 -32.38
N SER A 133 -5.48 -28.89 -33.04
CA SER A 133 -5.68 -28.74 -34.49
C SER A 133 -4.87 -29.76 -35.31
N ALA A 134 -3.67 -30.11 -34.86
CA ALA A 134 -2.85 -31.14 -35.50
C ALA A 134 -3.43 -32.55 -35.30
N PHE A 135 -4.03 -32.83 -34.14
CA PHE A 135 -4.71 -34.10 -33.87
C PHE A 135 -5.98 -34.25 -34.73
N THR A 136 -6.79 -33.20 -34.85
CA THR A 136 -7.99 -33.21 -35.72
C THR A 136 -7.67 -33.26 -37.21
N ALA A 137 -6.50 -32.76 -37.63
CA ALA A 137 -6.07 -32.83 -39.03
C ALA A 137 -5.43 -34.17 -39.41
N ALA A 138 -5.00 -34.98 -38.42
CA ALA A 138 -4.39 -36.28 -38.62
C ALA A 138 -5.40 -37.44 -38.65
N ASP A 139 -6.68 -37.18 -38.41
CA ASP A 139 -7.77 -38.16 -38.53
C ASP A 139 -8.67 -37.84 -39.74
N PRO A 140 -8.52 -38.54 -40.88
CA PRO A 140 -9.39 -38.37 -42.03
C PRO A 140 -10.63 -39.29 -42.02
N GLY A 141 -10.95 -39.96 -40.89
CA GLY A 141 -12.07 -40.91 -40.79
C GLY A 141 -13.29 -40.33 -40.05
N GLY A 142 -14.25 -39.79 -40.79
CA GLY A 142 -15.46 -39.20 -40.19
C GLY A 142 -16.44 -40.20 -39.55
N SER A 143 -17.24 -39.72 -38.61
CA SER A 143 -18.65 -40.10 -38.50
C SER A 143 -19.47 -38.96 -37.92
N ASP A 144 -20.43 -38.46 -38.69
CA ASP A 144 -21.54 -37.65 -38.23
C ASP A 144 -22.38 -38.46 -37.22
N THR A 145 -22.63 -37.94 -36.03
CA THR A 145 -23.98 -38.03 -35.43
C THR A 145 -24.21 -36.98 -34.33
N GLU A 146 -25.14 -36.09 -34.66
CA GLU A 146 -26.17 -35.42 -33.86
C GLU A 146 -25.86 -34.71 -32.53
N ILE A 147 -26.09 -33.41 -32.61
CA ILE A 147 -26.45 -32.46 -31.55
C ILE A 147 -27.66 -32.97 -30.75
N GLY A 148 -27.43 -33.31 -29.49
CA GLY A 148 -28.46 -33.43 -28.46
C GLY A 148 -28.36 -32.26 -27.48
N SER A 149 -29.17 -31.23 -27.68
CA SER A 149 -29.37 -30.15 -26.70
C SER A 149 -30.11 -30.69 -25.47
N HIS A 150 -29.50 -30.56 -24.29
CA HIS A 150 -30.26 -30.56 -23.03
C HIS A 150 -29.76 -29.45 -22.11
N SER A 151 -30.67 -28.52 -21.86
CA SER A 151 -30.63 -27.45 -20.87
C SER A 151 -30.76 -28.00 -19.45
N GLU A 152 -30.03 -27.42 -18.49
CA GLU A 152 -30.39 -27.13 -17.08
C GLU A 152 -29.14 -26.50 -16.43
N SER A 153 -29.09 -25.18 -16.22
CA SER A 153 -29.55 -24.42 -15.06
C SER A 153 -28.80 -24.66 -13.74
N ASP A 154 -28.40 -23.54 -13.14
CA ASP A 154 -28.00 -23.32 -11.74
C ASP A 154 -26.56 -23.77 -11.39
N SER A 155 -25.68 -22.95 -10.81
CA SER A 155 -25.94 -22.10 -9.67
C SER A 155 -24.80 -21.10 -9.46
N GLY A 156 -25.19 -19.90 -9.03
CA GLY A 156 -24.29 -18.80 -8.72
C GLY A 156 -23.29 -19.13 -7.60
N ARG A 157 -22.06 -18.65 -7.75
CA ARG A 157 -21.10 -18.58 -6.64
C ARG A 157 -20.85 -17.12 -6.29
N LEU A 158 -21.64 -16.67 -5.31
CA LEU A 158 -21.36 -15.50 -4.49
C LEU A 158 -19.97 -15.67 -3.85
N PHE A 159 -19.09 -14.69 -4.06
CA PHE A 159 -17.96 -14.46 -3.20
C PHE A 159 -18.40 -13.46 -2.14
N TYR A 160 -18.51 -13.92 -0.89
CA TYR A 160 -18.19 -13.09 0.28
C TYR A 160 -16.70 -13.26 0.58
#